data_AF-A0A060C7H9-F1
#
_entry.id   AF-A0A060C7H9-F1
#
_cell.length_a   1.000
_cell.length_b   1.000
_cell.length_c   1.000
_cell.angle_alpha   90.00
_cell.angle_beta   90.00
_cell.angle_gamma   90.00
#
_symmetry.space_group_name_H-M   'P 1'
#
loop_
_entity.id
_entity.type
_entity.pdbx_description
1 polymer ?
#
loop_
_entity_poly.entity_id
_entity_poly.type
_entity_poly.pdbx_seq_one_letter_code
_entity_poly.pdbx_strand_id
1 'polypeptide(L)'
;PARPAARGRRRRLKAFGAALQARYGTDKDLALHHRPCDANVAAALDGNEDTFWSAPKGSHHASLEVDFDHPVTIDHALAMEWLNVGQRIEQYDIQVWSDGAWKTVAAAQAIGHMKIDRFPAVTTTKARLDILASAGTARIREFQLFDVGQTP
;
A
#
# COMPACT_ATOMS: atom_id res chain seq x y z
N PRO A 1 40.09 5.29 19.68
CA PRO A 1 40.13 4.95 18.24
C PRO A 1 39.00 3.96 17.87
N ALA A 2 37.97 4.41 17.13
CA ALA A 2 36.88 3.54 16.69
C ALA A 2 37.36 2.57 15.59
N ARG A 3 37.20 1.26 15.84
CA ARG A 3 37.65 0.17 14.95
C ARG A 3 37.06 0.30 13.52
N PRO A 4 37.83 0.00 12.45
CA PRO A 4 37.42 0.15 11.05
C PRO A 4 36.09 -0.54 10.66
N ALA A 5 35.72 -1.62 11.36
CA ALA A 5 34.43 -2.29 11.21
C ALA A 5 33.20 -1.42 11.54
N ALA A 6 33.33 -0.38 12.37
CA ALA A 6 32.24 0.55 12.68
C ALA A 6 31.95 1.51 11.52
N ARG A 7 32.96 1.88 10.73
CA ARG A 7 32.80 2.76 9.55
C ARG A 7 32.11 2.04 8.40
N GLY A 8 32.43 0.76 8.17
CA GLY A 8 31.77 -0.07 7.14
C GLY A 8 30.29 -0.29 7.41
N ARG A 9 29.90 -0.56 8.67
CA ARG A 9 28.49 -0.72 9.08
C ARG A 9 27.68 0.55 8.90
N ARG A 10 28.21 1.72 9.28
CA ARG A 10 27.53 3.01 9.07
C ARG A 10 27.28 3.32 7.59
N ARG A 11 28.21 2.98 6.70
CA ARG A 11 28.02 3.16 5.25
C ARG A 11 26.93 2.25 4.70
N ARG A 12 26.89 0.98 5.12
CA ARG A 12 25.84 0.04 4.71
C ARG A 12 24.45 0.45 5.18
N LEU A 13 24.33 0.92 6.43
CA LEU A 13 23.04 1.39 6.95
C LEU A 13 22.52 2.63 6.20
N LYS A 14 23.42 3.58 5.86
CA LYS A 14 23.05 4.74 5.04
C LYS A 14 22.62 4.34 3.62
N ALA A 15 23.38 3.45 2.98
CA ALA A 15 23.04 2.96 1.64
C ALA A 15 21.70 2.21 1.65
N PHE A 16 21.45 1.40 2.69
CA PHE A 16 20.17 0.72 2.88
C PHE A 16 19.01 1.70 3.06
N GLY A 17 19.17 2.72 3.92
CA GLY A 17 18.16 3.75 4.11
C GLY A 17 17.85 4.52 2.81
N ALA A 18 18.89 4.89 2.06
CA ALA A 18 18.72 5.53 0.75
C ALA A 18 18.00 4.62 -0.25
N ALA A 19 18.29 3.31 -0.24
CA ALA A 19 17.62 2.34 -1.10
C ALA A 19 16.14 2.16 -0.73
N LEU A 20 15.77 2.21 0.55
CA LEU A 20 14.37 2.19 0.97
C LEU A 20 13.63 3.44 0.51
N GLN A 21 14.21 4.62 0.74
CA GLN A 21 13.63 5.90 0.32
C GLN A 21 13.48 5.99 -1.21
N ALA A 22 14.44 5.45 -1.97
CA ALA A 22 14.35 5.43 -3.43
C ALA A 22 13.22 4.54 -3.96
N ARG A 23 12.71 3.59 -3.16
CA ARG A 23 11.66 2.63 -3.57
C ARG A 23 10.29 2.96 -3.02
N TYR A 24 10.25 3.36 -1.74
CA TYR A 24 9.02 3.55 -0.97
C TYR A 24 8.97 4.92 -0.29
N GLY A 25 9.71 5.90 -0.82
CA GLY A 25 9.57 7.29 -0.40
C GLY A 25 8.19 7.81 -0.77
N THR A 26 7.65 8.74 0.02
CA THR A 26 6.35 9.37 -0.24
C THR A 26 6.26 9.97 -1.64
N ASP A 27 7.36 10.50 -2.18
CA ASP A 27 7.43 11.03 -3.55
C ASP A 27 7.34 9.96 -4.65
N LYS A 28 7.34 8.68 -4.28
CA LYS A 28 7.18 7.52 -5.18
C LYS A 28 5.81 6.88 -5.11
N ASP A 29 4.98 7.27 -4.14
CA ASP A 29 3.65 6.73 -4.02
C ASP A 29 2.75 7.31 -5.12
N LEU A 30 2.39 6.45 -6.06
CA LEU A 30 1.52 6.79 -7.18
C LEU A 30 0.09 7.03 -6.71
N ALA A 31 -0.32 6.46 -5.57
CA ALA A 31 -1.67 6.63 -5.03
C ALA A 31 -1.96 8.08 -4.62
N LEU A 32 -0.96 8.88 -4.25
CA LEU A 32 -1.09 10.33 -4.00
C LEU A 32 -1.60 11.13 -5.21
N HIS A 33 -1.49 10.57 -6.41
CA HIS A 33 -1.93 11.18 -7.67
C HIS A 33 -3.27 10.62 -8.15
N HIS A 34 -4.10 10.14 -7.22
CA HIS A 34 -5.45 9.66 -7.48
C HIS A 34 -6.38 10.77 -8.01
N ARG A 35 -7.43 10.37 -8.74
CA ARG A 35 -8.55 11.25 -9.11
C ARG A 35 -9.30 11.71 -7.86
N PRO A 36 -9.98 12.86 -7.88
CA PRO A 36 -10.83 13.28 -6.78
C PRO A 36 -11.78 12.18 -6.32
N CYS A 37 -11.75 11.87 -5.02
CA CYS A 37 -12.57 10.87 -4.36
C CYS A 37 -13.19 11.48 -3.10
N ASP A 38 -14.00 10.70 -2.37
CA ASP A 38 -14.53 11.17 -1.09
C ASP A 38 -13.45 11.23 0.00
N ALA A 39 -13.72 12.01 1.05
CA ALA A 39 -12.77 12.27 2.12
C ALA A 39 -12.35 11.00 2.90
N ASN A 40 -13.19 9.97 2.96
CA ASN A 40 -12.86 8.73 3.66
C ASN A 40 -11.86 7.90 2.84
N VAL A 41 -12.00 7.84 1.52
CA VAL A 41 -11.00 7.22 0.62
C VAL A 41 -9.71 8.01 0.62
N ALA A 42 -9.78 9.33 0.45
CA ALA A 42 -8.60 10.20 0.42
C ALA A 42 -7.73 10.07 1.68
N ALA A 43 -8.35 9.83 2.84
CA ALA A 43 -7.68 9.67 4.14
C ALA A 43 -6.75 8.44 4.25
N ALA A 44 -6.75 7.55 3.25
CA ALA A 44 -5.79 6.44 3.16
C ALA A 44 -4.82 6.59 1.98
N LEU A 45 -4.87 7.71 1.26
CA LEU A 45 -4.10 7.98 0.04
C LEU A 45 -3.40 9.34 0.12
N ASP A 46 -3.28 9.92 1.31
CA ASP A 46 -2.77 11.28 1.53
C ASP A 46 -1.37 11.32 2.16
N GLY A 47 -0.80 10.16 2.49
CA GLY A 47 0.52 10.04 3.11
C GLY A 47 0.56 10.57 4.54
N ASN A 48 -0.59 10.74 5.19
CA ASN A 48 -0.72 11.21 6.56
C ASN A 48 -1.03 10.05 7.50
N GLU A 49 -0.05 9.67 8.31
CA GLU A 49 -0.17 8.54 9.22
C GLU A 49 -1.19 8.72 10.37
N ASP A 50 -1.77 9.91 10.54
CA ASP A 50 -2.81 10.21 11.54
C ASP A 50 -4.24 10.13 10.98
N THR A 51 -4.39 9.90 9.68
CA THR A 51 -5.68 9.68 9.00
C THR A 51 -5.88 8.21 8.64
N PHE A 52 -7.12 7.84 8.33
CA PHE A 52 -7.46 6.48 7.91
C PHE A 52 -8.78 6.44 7.15
N TRP A 53 -8.86 5.50 6.21
CA TRP A 53 -10.12 5.03 5.65
C TRP A 53 -10.80 4.06 6.62
N SER A 54 -12.12 4.16 6.74
CA SER A 54 -12.95 3.18 7.44
C SER A 54 -13.92 2.50 6.49
N ALA A 55 -13.99 1.17 6.57
CA ALA A 55 -15.06 0.41 5.97
C ALA A 55 -16.42 0.78 6.58
N PRO A 56 -17.55 0.45 5.93
CA PRO A 56 -18.87 0.59 6.51
C PRO A 56 -18.96 -0.07 7.89
N LYS A 57 -19.67 0.59 8.81
CA LYS A 57 -19.79 0.11 10.19
C LYS A 57 -20.42 -1.30 10.22
N GLY A 58 -19.77 -2.21 10.93
CA GLY A 58 -20.17 -3.61 11.04
C GLY A 58 -19.87 -4.48 9.81
N SER A 59 -19.26 -3.96 8.75
CA SER A 59 -18.90 -4.80 7.61
C SER A 59 -17.70 -5.70 7.91
N HIS A 60 -17.73 -6.87 7.28
CA HIS A 60 -16.66 -7.88 7.28
C HIS A 60 -15.96 -7.98 5.91
N HIS A 61 -16.46 -7.21 4.94
CA HIS A 61 -15.96 -7.07 3.57
C HIS A 61 -16.10 -5.61 3.14
N ALA A 62 -15.16 -5.11 2.36
CA ALA A 62 -15.21 -3.77 1.75
C ALA A 62 -14.03 -3.59 0.78
N SER A 63 -14.19 -2.68 -0.19
CA SER A 63 -13.09 -2.26 -1.06
C SER A 63 -12.67 -0.82 -0.78
N LEU A 64 -11.36 -0.59 -0.80
CA LEU A 64 -10.74 0.73 -0.90
C LEU A 64 -10.19 0.87 -2.32
N GLU A 65 -10.78 1.77 -3.11
CA GLU A 65 -10.49 1.90 -4.54
C GLU A 65 -9.72 3.19 -4.84
N VAL A 66 -8.76 3.09 -5.75
CA VAL A 66 -7.96 4.18 -6.29
C VAL A 66 -8.21 4.26 -7.79
N ASP A 67 -8.60 5.44 -8.25
CA ASP A 67 -8.75 5.75 -9.67
C ASP A 67 -7.68 6.74 -10.12
N PHE A 68 -7.18 6.60 -11.35
CA PHE A 68 -6.19 7.50 -11.96
C PHE A 68 -6.75 8.18 -13.21
N ASP A 69 -6.39 9.44 -13.44
CA ASP A 69 -6.78 10.18 -14.66
C ASP A 69 -6.07 9.68 -15.93
N HIS A 70 -5.03 8.87 -15.76
CA HIS A 70 -4.23 8.29 -16.83
C HIS A 70 -3.77 6.88 -16.43
N PRO A 71 -3.39 6.02 -17.40
CA PRO A 71 -2.82 4.72 -17.08
C PRO A 71 -1.52 4.86 -16.29
N VAL A 72 -1.40 4.12 -15.19
CA VAL A 72 -0.20 4.02 -14.35
C VAL A 72 0.29 2.58 -14.32
N THR A 73 1.60 2.39 -14.30
CA THR A 73 2.20 1.06 -14.09
C THR A 73 2.51 0.88 -12.62
N ILE A 74 2.14 -0.27 -12.05
CA ILE A 74 2.38 -0.62 -10.66
C ILE A 74 2.90 -2.05 -10.57
N ASP A 75 3.78 -2.33 -9.60
CA ASP A 75 4.30 -3.67 -9.31
C ASP A 75 4.38 -3.99 -7.81
N HIS A 76 4.12 -3.00 -6.95
CA HIS A 76 3.98 -3.17 -5.51
C HIS A 76 2.75 -2.43 -4.98
N ALA A 77 2.10 -3.03 -4.00
CA ALA A 77 1.11 -2.39 -3.13
C ALA A 77 1.59 -2.46 -1.68
N LEU A 78 1.51 -1.34 -0.97
CA LEU A 78 1.79 -1.26 0.47
C LEU A 78 0.50 -0.90 1.19
N ALA A 79 0.10 -1.73 2.15
CA ALA A 79 -1.07 -1.46 2.98
C ALA A 79 -0.67 -1.43 4.46
N MET A 80 -1.31 -0.54 5.21
CA MET A 80 -1.14 -0.40 6.66
C MET A 80 -2.51 -0.36 7.34
N GLU A 81 -2.76 -1.22 8.32
CA GLU A 81 -3.98 -1.12 9.13
C GLU A 81 -3.89 0.02 10.15
N TRP A 82 -5.04 0.61 10.47
CA TRP A 82 -5.17 1.53 11.58
C TRP A 82 -5.17 0.78 12.92
N LEU A 83 -3.98 0.47 13.42
CA LEU A 83 -3.80 -0.37 14.61
C LEU A 83 -4.25 0.26 15.94
N ASN A 84 -4.63 1.54 15.97
CA ASN A 84 -5.13 2.19 17.20
C ASN A 84 -6.41 1.51 17.73
N VAL A 85 -7.10 0.75 16.89
CA VAL A 85 -8.29 -0.05 17.27
C VAL A 85 -8.06 -1.57 17.15
N GLY A 86 -6.80 -2.00 17.11
CA GLY A 86 -6.37 -3.36 16.88
C GLY A 86 -6.33 -3.77 15.41
N GLN A 87 -5.65 -4.87 15.14
CA GLN A 87 -5.63 -5.54 13.84
C GLN A 87 -6.97 -6.27 13.61
N ARG A 88 -7.54 -6.18 12.41
CA ARG A 88 -8.86 -6.74 12.10
C ARG A 88 -8.92 -7.52 10.81
N ILE A 89 -8.08 -7.23 9.82
CA ILE A 89 -8.13 -7.89 8.50
C ILE A 89 -7.55 -9.30 8.59
N GLU A 90 -8.32 -10.26 8.08
CA GLU A 90 -8.00 -11.70 8.10
C GLU A 90 -7.71 -12.23 6.70
N GLN A 91 -8.32 -11.65 5.67
CA GLN A 91 -8.11 -11.98 4.27
C GLN A 91 -8.39 -10.79 3.37
N TYR A 92 -7.54 -10.60 2.37
CA TYR A 92 -7.73 -9.58 1.33
C TYR A 92 -7.05 -9.99 0.03
N ASP A 93 -7.35 -9.24 -1.02
CA ASP A 93 -6.57 -9.25 -2.23
C ASP A 93 -6.33 -7.82 -2.78
N ILE A 94 -5.34 -7.71 -3.65
CA ILE A 94 -5.06 -6.50 -4.44
C ILE A 94 -5.54 -6.78 -5.85
N GLN A 95 -6.40 -5.91 -6.36
CA GLN A 95 -6.97 -6.05 -7.70
C GLN A 95 -6.69 -4.81 -8.54
N VAL A 96 -6.63 -5.02 -9.85
CA VAL A 96 -6.52 -3.95 -10.85
C VAL A 96 -7.63 -4.10 -11.89
N TRP A 97 -8.06 -2.97 -12.45
CA TRP A 97 -9.06 -2.99 -13.52
C TRP A 97 -8.40 -3.21 -14.87
N SER A 98 -8.74 -4.33 -15.53
CA SER A 98 -8.17 -4.72 -16.82
C SER A 98 -9.25 -5.44 -17.64
N ASP A 99 -9.38 -5.08 -18.90
CA ASP A 99 -10.35 -5.68 -19.84
C ASP A 99 -11.80 -5.65 -19.35
N GLY A 100 -12.19 -4.55 -18.66
CA GLY A 100 -13.56 -4.37 -18.18
C GLY A 100 -13.92 -5.19 -16.95
N ALA A 101 -12.94 -5.75 -16.25
CA ALA A 101 -13.15 -6.50 -15.01
C ALA A 101 -12.02 -6.24 -13.99
N TRP A 102 -12.33 -6.48 -12.72
CA TRP A 102 -11.32 -6.57 -11.67
C TRP A 102 -10.55 -7.89 -11.78
N LYS A 103 -9.22 -7.81 -11.73
CA LYS A 103 -8.31 -8.97 -11.75
C LYS A 103 -7.38 -8.91 -10.55
N THR A 104 -7.31 -10.00 -9.79
CA THR A 104 -6.40 -10.14 -8.65
C THR A 104 -4.95 -10.23 -9.11
N VAL A 105 -4.09 -9.39 -8.53
CA VAL A 105 -2.64 -9.37 -8.78
C VAL A 105 -1.83 -9.84 -7.58
N ALA A 106 -2.38 -9.76 -6.37
CA ALA A 106 -1.82 -10.35 -5.15
C ALA A 106 -2.96 -10.73 -4.18
N ALA A 107 -2.75 -11.75 -3.34
CA ALA A 107 -3.70 -12.15 -2.30
C ALA A 107 -2.94 -12.59 -1.06
N ALA A 108 -3.48 -12.27 0.12
CA ALA A 108 -2.86 -12.59 1.40
C ALA A 108 -3.90 -12.62 2.54
N GLN A 109 -3.42 -12.86 3.75
CA GLN A 109 -4.25 -12.95 4.96
C GLN A 109 -4.23 -11.62 5.74
N ALA A 110 -3.32 -11.48 6.69
CA ALA A 110 -3.20 -10.30 7.53
C ALA A 110 -2.39 -9.17 6.86
N ILE A 111 -2.75 -7.92 7.18
CA ILE A 111 -1.96 -6.72 6.85
C ILE A 111 -1.13 -6.30 8.08
N GLY A 112 -1.78 -6.01 9.21
CA GLY A 112 -1.12 -5.55 10.42
C GLY A 112 -0.48 -4.17 10.25
N HIS A 113 0.71 -3.98 10.81
CA HIS A 113 1.38 -2.67 10.81
C HIS A 113 1.70 -2.17 9.40
N MET A 114 2.29 -3.04 8.58
CA MET A 114 2.66 -2.71 7.19
C MET A 114 2.91 -4.00 6.43
N LYS A 115 2.34 -4.08 5.24
CA LYS A 115 2.46 -5.22 4.35
C LYS A 115 2.74 -4.71 2.95
N ILE A 116 3.79 -5.25 2.32
CA ILE A 116 4.16 -4.95 0.94
C ILE A 116 3.93 -6.22 0.13
N ASP A 117 3.09 -6.12 -0.89
CA ASP A 117 2.80 -7.18 -1.84
C ASP A 117 3.41 -6.83 -3.19
N ARG A 118 4.27 -7.72 -3.67
CA ARG A 118 4.92 -7.61 -4.96
C ARG A 118 4.22 -8.50 -5.97
N PHE A 119 3.99 -8.00 -7.17
CA PHE A 119 3.36 -8.71 -8.27
C PHE A 119 4.02 -8.34 -9.60
N PRO A 120 3.76 -9.07 -10.70
CA PRO A 120 4.21 -8.66 -12.02
C PRO A 120 3.70 -7.26 -12.37
N ALA A 121 4.56 -6.42 -12.94
CA ALA A 121 4.18 -5.06 -13.33
C ALA A 121 2.94 -5.05 -14.24
N VAL A 122 1.97 -4.21 -13.90
CA VAL A 122 0.71 -4.09 -14.62
C VAL A 122 0.34 -2.62 -14.80
N THR A 123 -0.08 -2.26 -16.01
CA THR A 123 -0.60 -0.93 -16.31
C THR A 123 -2.12 -0.92 -16.14
N THR A 124 -2.63 0.01 -15.33
CA THR A 124 -4.06 0.12 -15.01
C THR A 124 -4.48 1.57 -14.82
N THR A 125 -5.78 1.85 -14.92
CA THR A 125 -6.38 3.13 -14.49
C THR A 125 -7.11 3.03 -13.15
N LYS A 126 -7.26 1.80 -12.60
CA LYS A 126 -7.86 1.57 -11.29
C LYS A 126 -7.17 0.45 -10.54
N ALA A 127 -7.02 0.61 -9.24
CA ALA A 127 -6.53 -0.43 -8.34
C ALA A 127 -7.39 -0.44 -7.08
N ARG A 128 -7.46 -1.57 -6.38
CA ARG A 128 -8.14 -1.64 -5.09
C ARG A 128 -7.51 -2.64 -4.14
N LEU A 129 -7.67 -2.35 -2.86
CA LEU A 129 -7.55 -3.31 -1.77
C LEU A 129 -8.96 -3.85 -1.50
N ASP A 130 -9.18 -5.14 -1.80
CA ASP A 130 -10.47 -5.82 -1.57
C ASP A 130 -10.37 -6.65 -0.29
N ILE A 131 -11.06 -6.23 0.76
CA ILE A 131 -11.09 -6.94 2.04
C ILE A 131 -12.13 -8.05 1.95
N LEU A 132 -11.63 -9.28 2.01
CA LEU A 132 -12.41 -10.51 1.85
C LEU A 132 -12.85 -11.12 3.18
N ALA A 133 -12.20 -10.77 4.29
CA ALA A 133 -12.65 -11.12 5.64
C ALA A 133 -12.00 -10.21 6.68
N SER A 134 -12.76 -9.85 7.72
CA SER A 134 -12.24 -9.16 8.90
C SER A 134 -13.02 -9.52 10.17
N ALA A 135 -12.35 -9.49 11.33
CA ALA A 135 -12.95 -9.70 12.65
C ALA A 135 -13.90 -8.56 13.09
N GLY A 136 -14.01 -7.49 12.30
CA GLY A 136 -14.88 -6.34 12.51
C GLY A 136 -14.61 -5.25 11.46
N THR A 137 -15.17 -4.05 11.63
CA THR A 137 -14.95 -2.94 10.69
C THR A 137 -13.46 -2.69 10.45
N ALA A 138 -13.01 -2.96 9.24
CA ALA A 138 -11.64 -2.73 8.80
C ALA A 138 -11.34 -1.24 8.68
N ARG A 139 -10.09 -0.87 8.96
CA ARG A 139 -9.59 0.49 8.84
C ARG A 139 -8.17 0.48 8.30
N ILE A 140 -7.93 1.27 7.27
CA ILE A 140 -6.67 1.34 6.55
C ILE A 140 -6.08 2.72 6.78
N ARG A 141 -4.88 2.77 7.36
CA ARG A 141 -4.12 4.00 7.54
C ARG A 141 -3.61 4.50 6.20
N GLU A 142 -2.93 3.64 5.45
CA GLU A 142 -2.35 3.98 4.15
C GLU A 142 -2.52 2.82 3.18
N PHE A 143 -2.82 3.14 1.92
CA PHE A 143 -2.79 2.24 0.78
C PHE A 143 -2.03 2.89 -0.37
N GLN A 144 -0.82 2.41 -0.59
CA GLN A 144 0.16 3.05 -1.47
C GLN A 144 0.52 2.11 -2.62
N LEU A 145 0.84 2.70 -3.76
CA LEU A 145 1.11 1.98 -5.01
C LEU A 145 2.41 2.46 -5.63
N PHE A 146 3.27 1.52 -6.03
CA PHE A 146 4.62 1.84 -6.50
C PHE A 146 4.95 1.11 -7.81
N ASP A 147 5.82 1.74 -8.60
CA ASP A 147 6.59 1.13 -9.69
C ASP A 147 8.05 1.07 -9.27
N VAL A 148 8.43 -0.02 -8.61
CA VAL A 148 9.78 -0.23 -8.08
C VAL A 148 10.69 -0.87 -9.13
N GLY A 149 10.10 -1.59 -10.09
CA GLY A 149 10.79 -2.37 -11.10
C GLY A 149 11.33 -3.70 -10.58
N GLN A 150 11.80 -4.54 -11.51
CA GLN A 150 12.55 -5.74 -11.12
C GLN A 150 13.86 -5.30 -10.47
N THR A 151 14.01 -5.57 -9.16
CA THR A 151 15.32 -5.51 -8.53
C THR A 151 16.24 -6.52 -9.24
N PRO A 152 17.47 -6.11 -9.63
CA PRO A 152 18.47 -7.05 -10.17
C PRO A 152 18.74 -8.23 -9.23
#